data_AF-A0A941GLD2-F1
#
_entry.id   AF-A0A941GLD2-F1
#
_cell.length_a   1.000
_cell.length_b   1.000
_cell.length_c   1.000
_cell.angle_alpha   90.00
_cell.angle_beta   90.00
_cell.angle_gamma   90.00
#
_symmetry.space_group_name_H-M   'P 1'
#
loop_
_entity.id
_entity.type
_entity.pdbx_description
1 polymer ?
#
loop_
_entity_poly.entity_id
_entity_poly.type
_entity_poly.pdbx_seq_one_letter_code
_entity_poly.pdbx_strand_id
1 'polypeptide(L)'
;MSFFNKRLGTVRLLVHLPMAFLSIFIYVFLLTSLILVTNLLVGKLLTWALFILLFISYEFYLRKTNNFYVYPITSNEYEEIKDRHLIHYTNSISDEDYQYFLQTGKIRLKAKSSAKTNYVMKFKNKRKNYIWFHQEEQNMEPNFNSYYFSHMHENSPRKYKVIIRVSDLEKERMLVRPSNNNVIIMNDLEVPGIIYTKYNSYNTIFYLKKLIIGGLLGYIHPKVWLSSLHQTYGIVVDFLLKFYKRESKKKELNYKI
;
A
#
# COMPACT_ATOMS: atom_id res chain seq x y z
N MET A 1 -29.40 2.21 -9.99
CA MET A 1 -28.00 2.02 -9.52
C MET A 1 -27.50 3.10 -8.54
N SER A 2 -27.86 4.40 -8.67
CA SER A 2 -27.37 5.45 -7.74
C SER A 2 -27.92 5.35 -6.30
N PHE A 3 -29.09 4.74 -6.10
CA PHE A 3 -29.72 4.60 -4.79
C PHE A 3 -29.01 3.60 -3.84
N PHE A 4 -28.42 2.54 -4.40
CA PHE A 4 -27.72 1.51 -3.61
C PHE A 4 -26.32 1.93 -3.19
N ASN A 5 -25.59 2.66 -4.06
CA ASN A 5 -24.31 3.29 -3.70
C ASN A 5 -24.48 4.33 -2.57
N LYS A 6 -25.59 5.09 -2.57
CA LYS A 6 -25.92 6.01 -1.47
C LYS A 6 -26.10 5.26 -0.15
N ARG A 7 -26.93 4.20 -0.11
CA ARG A 7 -27.21 3.45 1.14
C ARG A 7 -25.97 2.82 1.80
N LEU A 8 -25.04 2.27 1.03
CA LEU A 8 -23.79 1.70 1.57
C LEU A 8 -22.79 2.77 2.00
N GLY A 9 -22.73 3.91 1.30
CA GLY A 9 -22.01 5.09 1.76
C GLY A 9 -22.51 5.56 3.13
N THR A 10 -23.83 5.58 3.34
CA THR A 10 -24.44 5.96 4.62
C THR A 10 -24.15 4.95 5.74
N VAL A 11 -24.24 3.64 5.48
CA VAL A 11 -23.94 2.60 6.48
C VAL A 11 -22.45 2.56 6.83
N ARG A 12 -21.55 2.73 5.85
CA ARG A 12 -20.11 2.88 6.12
C ARG A 12 -19.82 4.14 6.95
N LEU A 13 -20.46 5.27 6.63
CA LEU A 13 -20.33 6.50 7.42
C LEU A 13 -20.85 6.30 8.86
N LEU A 14 -22.00 5.64 9.03
CA LEU A 14 -22.65 5.52 10.34
C LEU A 14 -21.94 4.58 11.32
N VAL A 15 -21.24 3.55 10.83
CA VAL A 15 -20.61 2.55 11.70
C VAL A 15 -19.08 2.67 11.71
N HIS A 16 -18.45 2.89 10.55
CA HIS A 16 -16.99 2.96 10.50
C HIS A 16 -16.44 4.33 10.87
N LEU A 17 -17.17 5.42 10.64
CA LEU A 17 -16.71 6.75 11.03
C LEU A 17 -16.62 6.89 12.56
N PRO A 18 -17.64 6.48 13.36
CA PRO A 18 -17.53 6.56 14.82
C PRO A 18 -16.49 5.59 15.38
N MET A 19 -16.38 4.37 14.84
CA MET A 19 -15.35 3.41 15.26
C MET A 19 -13.94 3.86 14.91
N ALA A 20 -13.74 4.46 13.73
CA ALA A 20 -12.46 5.05 13.34
C ALA A 20 -12.15 6.27 14.23
N PHE A 21 -13.13 7.14 14.48
CA PHE A 21 -12.96 8.27 15.40
C PHE A 21 -12.61 7.82 16.81
N LEU A 22 -13.31 6.80 17.34
CA LEU A 22 -13.05 6.24 18.65
C LEU A 22 -11.66 5.60 18.71
N SER A 23 -11.27 4.85 17.67
CA SER A 23 -9.95 4.22 17.59
C SER A 23 -8.83 5.26 17.50
N ILE A 24 -9.00 6.30 16.68
CA ILE A 24 -8.07 7.43 16.57
C ILE A 24 -8.02 8.18 17.90
N PHE A 25 -9.16 8.44 18.54
CA PHE A 25 -9.24 9.11 19.82
C PHE A 25 -8.51 8.33 20.92
N ILE A 26 -8.79 7.03 21.06
CA ILE A 26 -8.11 6.15 22.03
C ILE A 26 -6.62 6.11 21.73
N TYR A 27 -6.22 5.98 20.47
CA TYR A 27 -4.81 5.91 20.09
C TYR A 27 -4.09 7.22 20.38
N VAL A 28 -4.66 8.36 19.99
CA VAL A 28 -4.12 9.68 20.28
C VAL A 28 -4.06 9.86 21.79
N PHE A 29 -5.13 9.56 22.53
CA PHE A 29 -5.19 9.66 23.98
C PHE A 29 -4.09 8.84 24.66
N LEU A 30 -3.94 7.56 24.31
CA LEU A 30 -2.90 6.69 24.85
C LEU A 30 -1.50 7.18 24.49
N LEU A 31 -1.29 7.63 23.25
CA LEU A 31 -0.01 8.16 22.80
C LEU A 31 0.35 9.47 23.53
N THR A 32 -0.59 10.42 23.63
CA THR A 32 -0.38 11.66 24.39
C THR A 32 -0.20 11.37 25.88
N SER A 33 -0.95 10.45 26.46
CA SER A 33 -0.80 10.07 27.87
C SER A 33 0.58 9.45 28.12
N LEU A 34 1.04 8.57 27.22
CA LEU A 34 2.38 7.98 27.29
C LEU A 34 3.47 9.05 27.15
N ILE A 35 3.33 9.97 26.20
CA ILE A 35 4.26 11.10 26.01
C ILE A 35 4.25 12.01 27.24
N LEU A 36 3.09 12.30 27.81
CA LEU A 36 2.96 13.17 28.99
C LEU A 36 3.59 12.51 30.22
N VAL A 37 3.25 11.24 30.49
CA VAL A 37 3.80 10.46 31.61
C VAL A 37 5.31 10.33 31.48
N THR A 38 5.83 10.00 30.29
CA THR A 38 7.28 9.91 30.08
C THR A 38 7.98 11.27 30.17
N ASN A 39 7.37 12.35 29.67
CA ASN A 39 7.91 13.69 29.81
C ASN A 39 7.98 14.15 31.28
N LEU A 40 6.97 13.77 32.08
CA LEU A 40 6.91 14.08 33.51
C LEU A 40 7.92 13.26 34.32
N LEU A 41 8.05 11.96 34.00
CA LEU A 41 8.91 11.05 34.76
C LEU A 41 10.39 11.15 34.39
N VAL A 42 10.71 11.48 33.13
CA VAL A 42 12.08 11.35 32.61
C VAL A 42 12.58 12.54 31.80
N GLY A 43 11.74 13.57 31.62
CA GLY A 43 12.09 14.80 30.94
C GLY A 43 12.01 14.73 29.41
N LYS A 44 11.79 15.90 28.79
CA LYS A 44 11.49 16.04 27.34
C LYS A 44 12.54 15.41 26.42
N LEU A 45 13.81 15.58 26.73
CA LEU A 45 14.93 15.04 25.93
C LEU A 45 14.93 13.52 25.91
N LEU A 46 14.67 12.88 27.06
CA LEU A 46 14.67 11.42 27.14
C LEU A 46 13.43 10.81 26.49
N THR A 47 12.27 11.48 26.57
CA THR A 47 11.06 11.04 25.86
C THR A 47 11.28 10.99 24.34
N TRP A 48 11.91 12.02 23.76
CA TRP A 48 12.26 12.00 22.34
C TRP A 48 13.28 10.90 22.01
N ALA A 49 14.29 10.69 22.85
CA ALA A 49 15.26 9.62 22.69
C ALA A 49 14.61 8.22 22.74
N LEU A 50 13.70 7.98 23.69
CA LEU A 50 12.92 6.74 23.81
C LEU A 50 12.02 6.51 22.59
N PHE A 51 11.40 7.57 22.08
CA PHE A 51 10.61 7.48 20.86
C PHE A 51 11.48 7.07 19.67
N ILE A 52 12.62 7.72 19.46
CA ILE A 52 13.59 7.35 18.41
C ILE A 52 14.07 5.90 18.59
N LEU A 53 14.40 5.49 19.83
CA LEU A 53 14.85 4.14 20.16
C LEU A 53 13.76 3.09 19.87
N LEU A 54 12.49 3.41 20.10
CA LEU A 54 11.34 2.55 19.75
C LEU A 54 11.30 2.29 18.24
N PHE A 55 11.45 3.33 17.41
CA PHE A 55 11.47 3.19 15.95
C PHE A 55 12.67 2.37 15.47
N ILE A 56 13.86 2.56 16.05
CA ILE A 56 15.06 1.79 15.73
C ILE A 56 14.88 0.32 16.11
N SER A 57 14.42 0.07 17.34
CA SER A 57 14.16 -1.29 17.86
C SER A 57 13.10 -2.00 17.02
N TYR A 58 12.07 -1.26 16.59
CA TYR A 58 11.02 -1.77 15.74
C TYR A 58 11.50 -2.17 14.34
N GLU A 59 12.32 -1.32 13.70
CA GLU A 59 12.98 -1.65 12.43
C GLU A 59 13.89 -2.89 12.58
N PHE A 60 14.59 -3.03 13.71
CA PHE A 60 15.44 -4.18 13.99
C PHE A 60 14.63 -5.48 14.16
N TYR A 61 13.52 -5.42 14.91
CA TYR A 61 12.58 -6.53 15.05
C TYR A 61 12.08 -7.00 13.68
N LEU A 62 11.66 -6.08 12.81
CA LEU A 62 11.14 -6.44 11.49
C LEU A 62 12.21 -7.02 10.56
N ARG A 63 13.47 -6.61 10.70
CA ARG A 63 14.57 -7.23 9.95
C ARG A 63 14.80 -8.68 10.36
N LYS A 64 14.49 -9.05 11.60
CA LYS A 64 14.58 -10.43 12.09
C LYS A 64 13.36 -11.26 11.69
N THR A 65 12.18 -10.66 11.61
CA THR A 65 10.98 -11.33 11.11
C THR A 65 10.85 -11.14 9.60
N ASN A 66 11.37 -12.08 8.79
CA ASN A 66 11.28 -12.04 7.32
C ASN A 66 9.85 -11.89 6.76
N ASN A 67 8.83 -12.06 7.59
CA ASN A 67 7.41 -12.03 7.22
C ASN A 67 6.83 -10.64 6.92
N PHE A 68 7.63 -9.58 6.99
CA PHE A 68 7.17 -8.22 6.67
C PHE A 68 7.69 -7.71 5.33
N TYR A 69 8.97 -7.92 5.06
CA TYR A 69 9.64 -7.41 3.86
C TYR A 69 9.32 -8.29 2.65
N VAL A 70 9.24 -7.67 1.48
CA VAL A 70 9.14 -8.42 0.23
C VAL A 70 10.43 -9.16 -0.08
N TYR A 71 10.30 -10.26 -0.81
CA TYR A 71 11.41 -11.08 -1.30
C TYR A 71 11.20 -11.43 -2.78
N PRO A 72 12.27 -11.76 -3.54
CA PRO A 72 12.13 -12.24 -4.91
C PRO A 72 11.31 -13.52 -4.97
N ILE A 73 10.39 -13.63 -5.94
CA ILE A 73 9.59 -14.84 -6.11
C ILE A 73 10.49 -16.06 -6.34
N THR A 74 10.19 -17.18 -5.69
CA THR A 74 10.87 -18.45 -5.97
C THR A 74 10.30 -19.10 -7.24
N SER A 75 11.04 -20.03 -7.86
CA SER A 75 10.53 -20.77 -9.02
C SER A 75 9.25 -21.54 -8.69
N ASN A 76 9.16 -22.15 -7.52
CA ASN A 76 7.96 -22.90 -7.11
C ASN A 76 6.74 -21.98 -6.98
N GLU A 77 6.90 -20.85 -6.28
CA GLU A 77 5.80 -19.87 -6.15
C GLU A 77 5.38 -19.29 -7.50
N TYR A 78 6.33 -19.07 -8.42
CA TYR A 78 6.02 -18.62 -9.77
C TYR A 78 5.17 -19.64 -10.53
N GLU A 79 5.57 -20.92 -10.52
CA GLU A 79 4.81 -21.99 -11.17
C GLU A 79 3.39 -22.14 -10.60
N GLU A 80 3.18 -21.88 -9.31
CA GLU A 80 1.85 -21.92 -8.67
C GLU A 80 0.89 -20.80 -9.13
N ILE A 81 1.44 -19.68 -9.60
CA ILE A 81 0.65 -18.48 -9.95
C ILE A 81 0.74 -18.09 -11.42
N LYS A 82 1.59 -18.74 -12.24
CA LYS A 82 1.88 -18.34 -13.62
C LYS A 82 0.64 -18.22 -14.52
N ASP A 83 -0.38 -19.03 -14.25
CA ASP A 83 -1.62 -19.07 -15.01
C ASP A 83 -2.71 -18.13 -14.47
N ARG A 84 -2.41 -17.39 -13.39
CA ARG A 84 -3.33 -16.43 -12.76
C ARG A 84 -3.22 -15.05 -13.39
N HIS A 85 -4.26 -14.26 -13.19
CA HIS A 85 -4.22 -12.83 -13.47
C HIS A 85 -3.68 -12.03 -12.27
N LEU A 86 -3.01 -10.93 -12.59
CA LEU A 86 -2.65 -9.87 -11.66
C LEU A 86 -3.50 -8.63 -11.94
N ILE A 87 -3.98 -8.01 -10.87
CA ILE A 87 -4.94 -6.91 -10.94
C ILE A 87 -4.33 -5.66 -10.30
N HIS A 88 -4.31 -4.56 -11.05
CA HIS A 88 -3.83 -3.26 -10.58
C HIS A 88 -4.93 -2.20 -10.70
N TYR A 89 -5.24 -1.52 -9.60
CA TYR A 89 -6.20 -0.42 -9.58
C TYR A 89 -5.47 0.92 -9.59
N THR A 90 -5.80 1.79 -10.53
CA THR A 90 -5.08 3.07 -10.69
C THR A 90 -5.94 4.21 -11.24
N ASN A 91 -5.53 5.43 -10.90
CA ASN A 91 -6.05 6.67 -11.49
C ASN A 91 -5.07 7.30 -12.48
N SER A 92 -3.91 6.68 -12.69
CA SER A 92 -2.72 7.34 -13.22
C SER A 92 -2.30 6.83 -14.60
N ILE A 93 -3.24 6.30 -15.39
CA ILE A 93 -2.99 6.02 -16.82
C ILE A 93 -3.16 7.34 -17.57
N SER A 94 -2.10 7.78 -18.27
CA SER A 94 -2.16 8.99 -19.10
C SER A 94 -3.01 8.74 -20.35
N ASP A 95 -3.51 9.81 -20.98
CA ASP A 95 -4.27 9.66 -22.22
C ASP A 95 -3.38 9.06 -23.33
N GLU A 96 -2.10 9.43 -23.37
CA GLU A 96 -1.09 8.86 -24.28
C GLU A 96 -0.95 7.34 -24.08
N ASP A 97 -0.78 6.88 -22.84
CA ASP A 97 -0.67 5.46 -22.51
C ASP A 97 -1.97 4.69 -22.81
N TYR A 98 -3.13 5.34 -22.65
CA TYR A 98 -4.42 4.74 -22.98
C TYR A 98 -4.62 4.60 -24.50
N GLN A 99 -4.24 5.61 -25.29
CA GLN A 99 -4.27 5.52 -26.75
C GLN A 99 -3.29 4.46 -27.27
N TYR A 100 -2.09 4.38 -26.66
CA TYR A 100 -1.12 3.32 -26.97
C TYR A 100 -1.72 1.92 -26.76
N PHE A 101 -2.46 1.72 -25.66
CA PHE A 101 -3.16 0.46 -25.41
C PHE A 101 -4.22 0.16 -26.48
N LEU A 102 -5.03 1.14 -26.90
CA LEU A 102 -6.04 0.94 -27.94
C LEU A 102 -5.43 0.54 -29.29
N GLN A 103 -4.21 1.01 -29.59
CA GLN A 103 -3.51 0.72 -30.83
C GLN A 103 -2.77 -0.63 -30.82
N THR A 104 -2.18 -1.00 -29.67
CA THR A 104 -1.23 -2.12 -29.60
C THR A 104 -1.70 -3.31 -28.77
N GLY A 105 -2.74 -3.14 -27.95
CA GLY A 105 -3.15 -4.11 -26.93
C GLY A 105 -2.17 -4.23 -25.75
N LYS A 106 -1.10 -3.44 -25.71
CA LYS A 106 -0.12 -3.43 -24.61
C LYS A 106 -0.37 -2.27 -23.65
N ILE A 107 -0.23 -2.56 -22.37
CA ILE A 107 -0.41 -1.60 -21.29
C ILE A 107 0.95 -1.10 -20.84
N ARG A 108 1.08 0.23 -20.74
CA ARG A 108 2.22 0.90 -20.10
C ARG A 108 1.85 1.34 -18.70
N LEU A 109 2.56 0.83 -17.70
CA LEU A 109 2.40 1.21 -16.30
C LEU A 109 3.69 1.83 -15.78
N LYS A 110 3.57 3.07 -15.29
CA LYS A 110 4.67 3.77 -14.63
C LYS A 110 4.76 3.37 -13.15
N ALA A 111 5.94 2.95 -12.76
CA ALA A 111 6.27 2.53 -11.41
C ALA A 111 6.41 3.74 -10.47
N LYS A 112 6.17 3.51 -9.18
CA LYS A 112 6.21 4.57 -8.14
C LYS A 112 7.42 4.40 -7.24
N SER A 113 8.09 5.53 -6.99
CA SER A 113 9.33 5.61 -6.19
C SER A 113 9.12 6.13 -4.75
N SER A 114 7.87 6.21 -4.26
CA SER A 114 7.56 6.81 -2.96
C SER A 114 7.83 5.83 -1.83
N ALA A 115 8.56 6.27 -0.78
CA ALA A 115 8.81 5.43 0.38
C ALA A 115 7.52 5.11 1.14
N LYS A 116 6.52 6.01 1.11
CA LYS A 116 5.16 5.75 1.62
C LYS A 116 4.51 4.56 0.90
N THR A 117 4.52 4.56 -0.43
CA THR A 117 3.88 3.46 -1.20
C THR A 117 4.69 2.17 -1.11
N ASN A 118 6.01 2.28 -0.96
CA ASN A 118 6.95 1.16 -0.88
C ASN A 118 7.26 0.78 0.58
N TYR A 119 6.27 0.90 1.46
CA TYR A 119 6.46 0.73 2.91
C TYR A 119 6.96 -0.67 3.32
N VAL A 120 6.71 -1.69 2.50
CA VAL A 120 7.18 -3.09 2.72
C VAL A 120 8.57 -3.36 2.14
N MET A 121 9.21 -2.36 1.54
CA MET A 121 10.58 -2.48 1.06
C MET A 121 11.54 -2.21 2.21
N LYS A 122 12.68 -2.93 2.23
CA LYS A 122 13.82 -2.59 3.09
C LYS A 122 14.24 -1.14 2.83
N PHE A 123 14.73 -0.44 3.86
CA PHE A 123 15.08 0.98 3.80
C PHE A 123 15.86 1.38 2.51
N LYS A 124 16.94 0.67 2.17
CA LYS A 124 17.77 0.91 0.98
C LYS A 124 17.03 0.81 -0.37
N ASN A 125 15.88 0.13 -0.38
CA ASN A 125 15.09 -0.14 -1.58
C ASN A 125 13.80 0.68 -1.64
N LYS A 126 13.38 1.38 -0.57
CA LYS A 126 12.10 2.11 -0.52
C LYS A 126 11.91 3.16 -1.62
N ARG A 127 13.01 3.66 -2.19
CA ARG A 127 13.01 4.70 -3.22
C ARG A 127 13.18 4.18 -4.65
N LYS A 128 13.29 2.86 -4.84
CA LYS A 128 13.26 2.25 -6.17
C LYS A 128 11.84 2.26 -6.73
N ASN A 129 11.74 2.00 -8.03
CA ASN A 129 10.51 2.04 -8.79
C ASN A 129 9.78 0.70 -8.70
N TYR A 130 8.53 0.71 -8.23
CA TYR A 130 7.71 -0.49 -8.14
C TYR A 130 6.26 -0.29 -8.60
N ILE A 131 5.67 -1.36 -9.13
CA ILE A 131 4.24 -1.46 -9.46
C ILE A 131 3.65 -2.59 -8.62
N TRP A 132 2.51 -2.33 -7.99
CA TRP A 132 1.87 -3.26 -7.06
C TRP A 132 0.65 -3.90 -7.68
N PHE A 133 0.56 -5.22 -7.57
CA PHE A 133 -0.57 -5.99 -8.06
C PHE A 133 -1.19 -6.84 -6.94
N HIS A 134 -2.50 -7.03 -7.06
CA HIS A 134 -3.25 -8.05 -6.35
C HIS A 134 -3.26 -9.31 -7.21
N GLN A 135 -3.04 -10.48 -6.60
CA GLN A 135 -3.34 -11.73 -7.28
C GLN A 135 -4.85 -11.91 -7.40
N GLU A 136 -5.29 -12.50 -8.50
CA GLU A 136 -6.66 -12.98 -8.66
C GLU A 136 -6.98 -14.10 -7.64
N GLU A 137 -8.16 -14.04 -7.05
CA GLU A 137 -8.73 -15.13 -6.23
C GLU A 137 -9.72 -15.96 -7.05
N GLN A 138 -10.59 -15.29 -7.82
CA GLN A 138 -11.56 -15.96 -8.71
C GLN A 138 -12.13 -14.97 -9.73
N ASN A 139 -12.39 -15.39 -10.97
CA ASN A 139 -13.15 -14.63 -11.99
C ASN A 139 -12.69 -13.16 -12.15
N MET A 140 -11.39 -12.94 -12.22
CA MET A 140 -10.74 -11.63 -12.32
C MET A 140 -11.01 -10.71 -11.12
N GLU A 141 -11.43 -11.25 -9.98
CA GLU A 141 -11.55 -10.53 -8.71
C GLU A 141 -10.28 -10.69 -7.88
N PRO A 142 -9.81 -9.61 -7.23
CA PRO A 142 -8.58 -9.65 -6.46
C PRO A 142 -8.78 -10.44 -5.17
N ASN A 143 -7.69 -10.99 -4.66
CA ASN A 143 -7.64 -11.53 -3.31
C ASN A 143 -8.18 -10.53 -2.29
N PHE A 144 -9.18 -10.95 -1.52
CA PHE A 144 -9.91 -10.07 -0.59
C PHE A 144 -8.98 -9.33 0.37
N ASN A 145 -8.07 -10.06 1.03
CA ASN A 145 -7.18 -9.46 2.04
C ASN A 145 -6.26 -8.44 1.39
N SER A 146 -5.64 -8.81 0.27
CA SER A 146 -4.76 -7.94 -0.51
C SER A 146 -5.44 -6.64 -0.94
N TYR A 147 -6.66 -6.76 -1.48
CA TYR A 147 -7.47 -5.64 -1.94
C TYR A 147 -7.93 -4.75 -0.77
N TYR A 148 -8.55 -5.35 0.25
CA TYR A 148 -9.06 -4.65 1.42
C TYR A 148 -7.98 -3.81 2.09
N PHE A 149 -6.80 -4.39 2.36
CA PHE A 149 -5.71 -3.65 3.00
C PHE A 149 -5.19 -2.46 2.20
N SER A 150 -5.28 -2.52 0.86
CA SER A 150 -4.72 -1.48 -0.01
C SER A 150 -5.73 -0.37 -0.31
N HIS A 151 -7.03 -0.70 -0.29
CA HIS A 151 -8.10 0.18 -0.76
C HIS A 151 -9.16 0.54 0.30
N MET A 152 -9.09 -0.01 1.53
CA MET A 152 -10.07 0.27 2.59
C MET A 152 -10.19 1.75 2.97
N HIS A 153 -9.13 2.53 2.75
CA HIS A 153 -9.09 3.96 3.05
C HIS A 153 -9.39 4.86 1.82
N GLU A 154 -9.76 4.28 0.68
CA GLU A 154 -10.10 5.04 -0.51
C GLU A 154 -11.58 5.46 -0.49
N ASN A 155 -11.84 6.75 -0.69
CA ASN A 155 -13.19 7.31 -0.66
C ASN A 155 -13.99 6.99 -1.93
N SER A 156 -13.32 6.62 -3.01
CA SER A 156 -13.93 6.29 -4.29
C SER A 156 -13.12 5.20 -5.00
N PRO A 157 -13.76 4.36 -5.82
CA PRO A 157 -13.06 3.49 -6.75
C PRO A 157 -12.02 4.24 -7.57
N ARG A 158 -10.97 3.52 -7.93
CA ARG A 158 -10.03 3.98 -8.95
C ARG A 158 -10.72 4.05 -10.33
N LYS A 159 -10.16 4.83 -11.25
CA LYS A 159 -10.69 5.04 -12.59
C LYS A 159 -10.48 3.82 -13.48
N TYR A 160 -9.37 3.11 -13.28
CA TYR A 160 -8.96 1.98 -14.12
C TYR A 160 -8.70 0.73 -13.27
N LYS A 161 -9.20 -0.41 -13.76
CA LYS A 161 -8.79 -1.76 -13.35
C LYS A 161 -7.98 -2.36 -14.50
N VAL A 162 -6.70 -2.60 -14.24
CA VAL A 162 -5.77 -3.21 -15.18
C VAL A 162 -5.59 -4.68 -14.81
N ILE A 163 -5.66 -5.55 -15.81
CA ILE A 163 -5.47 -6.99 -15.66
C ILE A 163 -4.35 -7.44 -16.61
N ILE A 164 -3.37 -8.15 -16.07
CA ILE A 164 -2.27 -8.76 -16.83
C ILE A 164 -2.14 -10.23 -16.42
N ARG A 165 -1.58 -11.09 -17.28
CA ARG A 165 -1.28 -12.47 -16.88
C ARG A 165 0.09 -12.53 -16.23
N VAL A 166 0.28 -13.42 -15.26
CA VAL A 166 1.60 -13.61 -14.64
C VAL A 166 2.61 -14.12 -15.68
N SER A 167 2.20 -15.01 -16.58
CA SER A 167 3.03 -15.57 -17.65
C SER A 167 3.67 -14.52 -18.58
N ASP A 168 3.09 -13.32 -18.65
CA ASP A 168 3.58 -12.22 -19.50
C ASP A 168 4.69 -11.41 -18.81
N LEU A 169 5.09 -11.79 -17.59
CA LEU A 169 6.04 -11.08 -16.75
C LEU A 169 7.35 -11.86 -16.59
N GLU A 170 8.46 -11.11 -16.59
CA GLU A 170 9.77 -11.63 -16.23
C GLU A 170 9.82 -11.96 -14.73
N LYS A 171 10.00 -13.25 -14.39
CA LYS A 171 10.09 -13.75 -13.00
C LYS A 171 11.13 -12.97 -12.18
N GLU A 172 12.25 -12.63 -12.78
CA GLU A 172 13.39 -11.95 -12.17
C GLU A 172 13.03 -10.55 -11.66
N ARG A 173 11.96 -9.96 -12.19
CA ARG A 173 11.45 -8.64 -11.81
C ARG A 173 10.36 -8.70 -10.75
N MET A 174 9.93 -9.90 -10.35
CA MET A 174 8.82 -10.13 -9.42
C MET A 174 9.29 -10.27 -7.98
N LEU A 175 8.64 -9.54 -7.09
CA LEU A 175 8.77 -9.66 -5.65
C LEU A 175 7.41 -10.07 -5.05
N VAL A 176 7.43 -10.88 -4.00
CA VAL A 176 6.24 -11.33 -3.29
C VAL A 176 6.20 -10.71 -1.90
N ARG A 177 5.01 -10.28 -1.48
CA ARG A 177 4.75 -9.87 -0.11
C ARG A 177 4.26 -11.07 0.72
N PRO A 178 5.01 -11.54 1.73
CA PRO A 178 4.65 -12.75 2.50
C PRO A 178 3.32 -12.65 3.25
N SER A 179 2.90 -11.43 3.64
CA SER A 179 1.73 -11.27 4.51
C SER A 179 0.38 -11.39 3.78
N ASN A 180 0.34 -11.17 2.47
CA ASN A 180 -0.92 -11.09 1.71
C ASN A 180 -0.76 -11.43 0.22
N ASN A 181 0.38 -11.99 -0.17
CA ASN A 181 0.70 -12.47 -1.52
C ASN A 181 0.56 -11.40 -2.61
N ASN A 182 0.68 -10.11 -2.29
CA ASN A 182 0.84 -9.12 -3.35
C ASN A 182 2.07 -9.45 -4.19
N VAL A 183 1.92 -9.28 -5.50
CA VAL A 183 3.03 -9.32 -6.44
C VAL A 183 3.45 -7.89 -6.72
N ILE A 184 4.74 -7.61 -6.58
CA ILE A 184 5.33 -6.31 -6.84
C ILE A 184 6.32 -6.46 -7.99
N ILE A 185 6.16 -5.66 -9.04
CA ILE A 185 7.05 -5.64 -10.20
C ILE A 185 8.05 -4.49 -10.06
N MET A 186 9.33 -4.78 -10.33
CA MET A 186 10.38 -3.78 -10.38
C MET A 186 10.36 -3.00 -11.70
N ASN A 187 10.52 -1.69 -11.60
CA ASN A 187 10.55 -0.72 -12.71
C ASN A 187 9.23 -0.63 -13.50
N ASP A 188 9.22 0.27 -14.48
CA ASP A 188 8.10 0.48 -15.40
C ASP A 188 7.83 -0.79 -16.22
N LEU A 189 6.57 -0.99 -16.62
CA LEU A 189 6.11 -2.21 -17.27
C LEU A 189 5.42 -1.90 -18.59
N GLU A 190 5.75 -2.67 -19.63
CA GLU A 190 5.03 -2.72 -20.89
C GLU A 190 4.72 -4.18 -21.25
N VAL A 191 3.46 -4.59 -21.15
CA VAL A 191 3.02 -5.98 -21.39
C VAL A 191 1.61 -6.02 -21.98
N PRO A 192 1.21 -7.13 -22.63
CA PRO A 192 -0.20 -7.37 -22.97
C PRO A 192 -1.10 -7.32 -21.73
N GLY A 193 -2.34 -6.87 -21.89
CA GLY A 193 -3.29 -6.87 -20.79
C GLY A 193 -4.66 -6.33 -21.16
N ILE A 194 -5.51 -6.12 -20.17
CA ILE A 194 -6.86 -5.58 -20.31
C ILE A 194 -7.03 -4.36 -19.39
N ILE A 195 -7.60 -3.28 -19.93
CA ILE A 195 -8.00 -2.10 -19.16
C ILE A 195 -9.52 -2.00 -19.10
N TYR A 196 -10.08 -2.09 -17.89
CA TYR A 196 -11.49 -1.79 -17.64
C TYR A 196 -11.64 -0.35 -17.12
N THR A 197 -12.49 0.43 -17.80
CA THR A 197 -12.91 1.79 -17.39
C THR A 197 -14.26 1.81 -16.70
N LYS A 198 -15.07 0.76 -16.91
CA LYS A 198 -16.32 0.49 -16.21
C LYS A 198 -16.22 -0.88 -15.57
N TYR A 199 -16.13 -0.91 -14.26
CA TYR A 199 -16.05 -2.14 -13.49
C TYR A 199 -16.72 -1.97 -12.14
N ASN A 200 -17.24 -3.07 -11.59
CA ASN A 200 -17.57 -3.11 -10.18
C ASN A 200 -16.26 -3.22 -9.41
N SER A 201 -15.85 -2.12 -8.78
CA SER A 201 -14.71 -2.14 -7.86
C SER A 201 -14.94 -3.11 -6.68
N TYR A 202 -16.18 -3.57 -6.49
CA TYR A 202 -16.63 -4.32 -5.33
C TYR A 202 -17.75 -5.30 -5.72
N ASN A 203 -17.49 -6.61 -5.65
CA ASN A 203 -18.57 -7.58 -5.52
C ASN A 203 -19.08 -7.56 -4.08
N THR A 204 -20.08 -6.71 -3.83
CA THR A 204 -20.59 -6.41 -2.49
C THR A 204 -21.01 -7.67 -1.72
N ILE A 205 -21.64 -8.66 -2.37
CA ILE A 205 -22.12 -9.89 -1.71
C ILE A 205 -20.95 -10.77 -1.27
N PHE A 206 -19.95 -10.95 -2.13
CA PHE A 206 -18.75 -11.72 -1.84
C PHE A 206 -17.95 -11.10 -0.69
N TYR A 207 -17.77 -9.77 -0.73
CA TYR A 207 -16.99 -9.03 0.26
C TYR A 207 -17.73 -8.83 1.59
N LEU A 208 -19.08 -8.71 1.62
CA LEU A 208 -19.85 -8.56 2.88
C LEU A 208 -19.68 -9.81 3.76
N LYS A 209 -19.74 -11.01 3.17
CA LYS A 209 -19.51 -12.27 3.89
C LYS A 209 -18.10 -12.31 4.49
N LYS A 210 -17.08 -11.94 3.73
CA LYS A 210 -15.68 -11.89 4.18
C LYS A 210 -15.43 -10.78 5.21
N LEU A 211 -16.14 -9.65 5.14
CA LEU A 211 -16.07 -8.55 6.12
C LEU A 211 -16.72 -8.91 7.45
N ILE A 212 -17.84 -9.63 7.46
CA ILE A 212 -18.48 -10.08 8.70
C ILE A 212 -17.56 -11.07 9.44
N ILE A 213 -16.91 -11.96 8.69
CA ILE A 213 -15.98 -12.97 9.22
C ILE A 213 -14.61 -12.36 9.59
N GLY A 214 -14.10 -11.44 8.76
CA GLY A 214 -12.74 -10.89 8.86
C GLY A 214 -12.63 -9.55 9.57
N GLY A 215 -13.72 -8.78 9.69
CA GLY A 215 -13.74 -7.43 10.28
C GLY A 215 -13.47 -7.42 11.78
N LEU A 216 -13.94 -8.44 12.52
CA LEU A 216 -13.65 -8.60 13.94
C LEU A 216 -12.19 -9.01 14.20
N LEU A 217 -11.59 -9.81 13.31
CA LEU A 217 -10.21 -10.30 13.46
C LEU A 217 -9.17 -9.34 12.86
N GLY A 218 -9.52 -8.58 11.82
CA GLY A 218 -8.61 -7.73 11.06
C GLY A 218 -8.18 -6.45 11.77
N TYR A 219 -9.09 -5.75 12.46
CA TYR A 219 -8.76 -4.51 13.19
C TYR A 219 -7.90 -4.75 14.43
N ILE A 220 -8.01 -5.92 15.04
CA ILE A 220 -7.21 -6.34 16.21
C ILE A 220 -5.87 -6.93 15.77
N HIS A 221 -5.72 -7.35 14.50
CA HIS A 221 -4.52 -8.03 14.06
C HIS A 221 -3.30 -7.08 14.08
N PRO A 222 -2.22 -7.43 14.80
CA PRO A 222 -1.00 -6.60 14.87
C PRO A 222 -0.43 -6.18 13.51
N LYS A 223 -0.62 -6.98 12.45
CA LYS A 223 -0.12 -6.72 11.10
C LYS A 223 -0.64 -5.41 10.48
N VAL A 224 -1.84 -4.97 10.85
CA VAL A 224 -2.45 -3.72 10.35
C VAL A 224 -1.77 -2.51 10.96
N TRP A 225 -1.57 -2.55 12.28
CA TRP A 225 -0.85 -1.53 13.03
C TRP A 225 0.60 -1.41 12.57
N LEU A 226 1.27 -2.55 12.36
CA LEU A 226 2.63 -2.60 11.84
C LEU A 226 2.74 -1.97 10.44
N SER A 227 1.79 -2.29 9.55
CA SER A 227 1.75 -1.70 8.20
C SER A 227 1.51 -0.19 8.24
N SER A 228 0.63 0.28 9.13
CA SER A 228 0.31 1.70 9.30
C SER A 228 1.51 2.50 9.84
N LEU A 229 2.19 1.98 10.87
CA LEU A 229 3.44 2.56 11.38
C LEU A 229 4.51 2.67 10.29
N HIS A 230 4.63 1.62 9.46
CA HIS A 230 5.58 1.61 8.34
C HIS A 230 5.25 2.61 7.24
N GLN A 231 3.98 2.79 6.90
CA GLN A 231 3.56 3.83 5.96
C GLN A 231 3.83 5.22 6.51
N THR A 232 3.53 5.47 7.80
CA THR A 232 3.84 6.74 8.47
C THR A 232 5.34 7.02 8.47
N TYR A 233 6.17 6.01 8.76
CA TYR A 233 7.62 6.11 8.63
C TYR A 233 8.04 6.46 7.19
N GLY A 234 7.43 5.82 6.18
CA GLY A 234 7.65 6.15 4.77
C GLY A 234 7.29 7.60 4.40
N ILE A 235 6.23 8.16 4.99
CA ILE A 235 5.85 9.57 4.84
C ILE A 235 6.96 10.48 5.38
N VAL A 236 7.46 10.19 6.58
CA VAL A 236 8.55 10.96 7.22
C VAL A 236 9.81 10.92 6.36
N VAL A 237 10.19 9.74 5.86
CA VAL A 237 11.34 9.59 4.96
C VAL A 237 11.16 10.41 3.67
N ASP A 238 9.99 10.32 3.03
CA ASP A 238 9.69 11.10 1.82
C ASP A 238 9.75 12.61 2.10
N PHE A 239 9.26 13.06 3.26
CA PHE A 239 9.31 14.46 3.70
C PHE A 239 10.74 14.95 3.92
N LEU A 240 11.55 14.23 4.71
CA LEU A 240 12.94 14.59 5.02
C LEU A 240 13.79 14.68 3.75
N LEU A 241 13.61 13.75 2.81
CA LEU A 241 14.32 13.77 1.53
C LEU A 241 13.90 14.93 0.64
N LYS A 242 12.61 15.30 0.62
CA LYS A 242 12.13 16.48 -0.11
C LYS A 242 12.75 17.75 0.47
N PHE A 243 12.86 17.84 1.79
CA PHE A 243 13.51 18.95 2.48
C PHE A 243 15.01 19.02 2.13
N TYR A 244 15.74 17.91 2.26
CA TYR A 244 17.17 17.83 1.93
C TYR A 244 17.44 18.22 0.47
N LYS A 245 16.69 17.68 -0.50
CA LYS A 245 16.85 18.03 -1.92
C LYS A 245 16.60 19.51 -2.18
N ARG A 246 15.62 20.11 -1.51
CA ARG A 246 15.33 21.55 -1.63
C ARG A 246 16.48 22.40 -1.11
N GLU A 247 17.07 22.02 0.03
CA GLU A 247 18.22 22.71 0.61
C GLU A 247 19.49 22.53 -0.24
N SER A 248 19.74 21.33 -0.77
CA SER A 248 20.85 21.09 -1.71
C SER A 248 20.72 21.93 -2.97
N LYS A 249 19.51 22.01 -3.55
CA LYS A 249 19.26 22.80 -4.75
C LYS A 249 19.41 24.31 -4.49
N LYS A 250 18.99 24.81 -3.32
CA LYS A 250 19.26 26.20 -2.90
C LYS A 250 20.75 26.49 -2.77
N LYS A 251 21.52 25.57 -2.19
CA LYS A 251 22.98 25.70 -2.10
C LYS A 251 23.61 25.77 -3.48
N GLU A 252 23.25 24.86 -4.40
CA GLU A 252 23.74 24.89 -5.79
C GLU A 252 23.41 26.20 -6.54
N LEU A 253 22.24 26.79 -6.28
CA LEU A 253 21.87 28.10 -6.84
C LEU A 253 22.69 29.25 -6.22
N ASN A 254 23.00 29.19 -4.92
CA ASN A 254 23.82 30.21 -4.25
C ASN A 254 25.32 30.12 -4.60
N TYR A 255 25.81 28.97 -5.06
CA TYR A 255 27.19 28.81 -5.57
C TYR A 255 27.33 29.14 -7.07
N LYS A 256 26.23 29.53 -7.74
CA LYS A 256 26.20 29.95 -9.15
C LYS A 256 25.99 31.47 -9.33
N ILE A 257 26.08 32.24 -8.25
CA ILE A 257 26.16 33.70 -8.23
C ILE A 257 27.60 34.08 -7.93
#